data_AF-A0A0N4Z4G0-F1
#
_entry.id   AF-A0A0N4Z4G0-F1
#
_cell.length_a   1.000
_cell.length_b   1.000
_cell.length_c   1.000
_cell.angle_alpha   90.00
_cell.angle_beta   90.00
_cell.angle_gamma   90.00
#
_symmetry.space_group_name_H-M   'P 1'
#
loop_
_entity.id
_entity.type
_entity.pdbx_description
1 polymer ?
#
loop_
_entity_poly.entity_id
_entity_poly.type
_entity_poly.pdbx_seq_one_letter_code
_entity_poly.pdbx_strand_id
1 'polypeptide(L)'
;MKLLVLFFLIFSSALSIVLKNHLTRVESLRKRLIKSGKWENYYRNKMLRRMNLSSVNDPVMDYDDIGYLVNITIGTPGQLFSVIPDTGSAFFWIPDVTCGKSESEGGEGPCRDLFHKFDSNQSSTYEKIGKTFSIQYDSSDIKGFFGMDVFNLVGIMKTLSIPNTIFGQVVEINSDIFGTPIEGTFGLAFRDMTTSGITPPLINGINQHLFDKPLFSIHLEHKGIYSLMGAIGGSITYGDFDYDNCDSTVNYVPLSSTSYWQFKIDSISLGSTSSKGRWNVKSETATSSIMGPSRIVDKLAKEAGATYVEKFGYYSIDCNANFLDLKVSIGNNEYLVSKTNLIEELFFDSCIFAMNKLESNGFGAQWYFGDPFLVSYCHVYDVKKKQIGFSKPKKNKS
;
A
#
# COMPACT_ATOMS: atom_id res chain seq x y z
N MET A 1 58.37 -35.14 13.13
CA MET A 1 57.04 -35.25 13.80
C MET A 1 56.92 -34.06 14.74
N LYS A 2 55.99 -33.12 14.65
CA LYS A 2 54.75 -32.92 13.89
C LYS A 2 54.62 -31.40 13.67
N LEU A 3 54.30 -30.97 12.45
CA LEU A 3 53.91 -29.59 12.17
C LEU A 3 52.44 -29.45 12.60
N LEU A 4 52.15 -28.60 13.59
CA LEU A 4 50.78 -28.25 13.96
C LEU A 4 50.32 -27.10 13.06
N VAL A 5 49.49 -27.41 12.07
CA VAL A 5 48.79 -26.40 11.27
C VAL A 5 47.53 -26.02 12.03
N LEU A 6 47.51 -24.83 12.63
CA LEU A 6 46.29 -24.23 13.17
C LEU A 6 45.45 -23.71 11.99
N PHE A 7 44.32 -24.36 11.73
CA PHE A 7 43.26 -23.82 10.89
C PHE A 7 42.49 -22.76 11.71
N PHE A 8 42.68 -21.48 11.39
CA PHE A 8 41.76 -20.43 11.83
C PHE A 8 40.46 -20.55 11.01
N LEU A 9 39.42 -21.15 11.60
CA LEU A 9 38.05 -21.03 11.12
C LEU A 9 37.60 -19.59 11.37
N ILE A 10 37.65 -18.75 10.33
CA ILE A 10 36.97 -17.47 10.32
C ILE A 10 35.47 -17.78 10.26
N PHE A 11 34.81 -17.81 11.42
CA PHE A 11 33.36 -17.72 11.50
C PHE A 11 32.98 -16.31 11.03
N SER A 12 32.76 -16.18 9.73
CA SER A 12 31.92 -15.12 9.18
C SER A 12 30.53 -15.35 9.75
N SER A 13 30.22 -14.72 10.88
CA SER A 13 28.82 -14.52 11.26
C SER A 13 28.25 -13.58 10.21
N ALA A 14 27.67 -14.14 9.15
CA ALA A 14 26.75 -13.41 8.31
C ALA A 14 25.63 -12.95 9.23
N LEU A 15 25.73 -11.72 9.75
CA LEU A 15 24.65 -11.08 10.46
C LEU A 15 23.50 -11.02 9.47
N SER A 16 22.47 -11.84 9.71
CA SER A 16 21.24 -11.78 8.93
C SER A 16 20.79 -10.32 8.86
N ILE A 17 20.62 -9.82 7.63
CA ILE A 17 20.16 -8.46 7.36
C ILE A 17 18.64 -8.52 7.31
N VAL A 18 18.03 -8.76 8.47
CA VAL A 18 16.61 -8.48 8.65
C VAL A 18 16.45 -6.97 8.78
N LEU A 19 15.72 -6.38 7.84
CA LEU A 19 15.51 -4.94 7.81
C LEU A 19 14.06 -4.62 8.14
N LYS A 20 13.83 -4.07 9.34
CA LYS A 20 12.50 -3.69 9.80
C LYS A 20 12.35 -2.18 9.78
N ASN A 21 11.26 -1.69 9.22
CA ASN A 21 10.91 -0.27 9.16
C ASN A 21 9.51 -0.06 9.78
N HIS A 22 9.32 1.08 10.45
CA HIS A 22 8.03 1.45 11.00
C HIS A 22 7.10 1.97 9.91
N LEU A 23 5.82 1.64 10.06
CA LEU A 23 4.75 2.26 9.30
C LEU A 23 4.13 3.34 10.16
N THR A 24 4.13 4.58 9.68
CA THR A 24 3.54 5.72 10.40
C THR A 24 2.09 5.85 10.00
N ARG A 25 1.18 5.88 10.97
CA ARG A 25 -0.25 6.11 10.68
C ARG A 25 -0.48 7.58 10.32
N VAL A 26 -1.20 7.80 9.23
CA VAL A 26 -1.64 9.13 8.80
C VAL A 26 -3.16 9.19 8.66
N GLU A 27 -3.70 10.40 8.72
CA GLU A 27 -5.10 10.61 8.38
C GLU A 27 -5.28 10.65 6.87
N SER A 28 -6.27 9.87 6.41
CA SER A 28 -6.59 9.79 5.00
C SER A 28 -7.14 11.11 4.46
N LEU A 29 -7.00 11.29 3.16
CA LEU A 29 -7.55 12.44 2.45
C LEU A 29 -9.06 12.52 2.61
N ARG A 30 -9.76 11.38 2.52
CA ARG A 30 -11.19 11.28 2.79
C ARG A 30 -11.55 11.86 4.15
N LYS A 31 -10.88 11.45 5.24
CA LYS A 31 -11.18 11.94 6.59
C LYS A 31 -11.00 13.45 6.71
N ARG A 32 -9.91 14.00 6.18
CA ARG A 32 -9.68 15.46 6.18
C ARG A 32 -10.75 16.23 5.42
N LEU A 33 -11.16 15.73 4.26
CA LEU A 33 -12.17 16.38 3.43
C LEU A 33 -13.56 16.29 4.03
N ILE A 34 -13.87 15.17 4.68
CA ILE A 34 -15.12 15.01 5.40
C ILE A 34 -15.15 16.01 6.57
N LYS A 35 -14.09 16.09 7.38
CA LYS A 35 -13.96 17.04 8.51
C LYS A 35 -14.07 18.50 8.08
N SER A 36 -13.57 18.84 6.89
CA SER A 36 -13.66 20.19 6.33
C SER A 36 -14.90 20.46 5.46
N GLY A 37 -15.82 19.48 5.33
CA GLY A 37 -17.03 19.60 4.53
C GLY A 37 -16.81 19.64 3.01
N LYS A 38 -15.61 19.28 2.54
CA LYS A 38 -15.19 19.33 1.13
C LYS A 38 -15.34 18.01 0.37
N TRP A 39 -15.58 16.90 1.08
CA TRP A 39 -15.61 15.55 0.50
C TRP A 39 -16.66 15.38 -0.61
N GLU A 40 -17.87 15.89 -0.43
CA GLU A 40 -18.96 15.75 -1.40
C GLU A 40 -18.59 16.33 -2.76
N ASN A 41 -18.07 17.56 -2.76
CA ASN A 41 -17.68 18.25 -3.99
C ASN A 41 -16.51 17.53 -4.68
N TYR A 42 -15.53 17.10 -3.89
CA TYR A 42 -14.41 16.33 -4.42
C TYR A 42 -14.85 15.00 -5.03
N TYR A 43 -15.64 14.21 -4.31
CA TYR A 43 -16.14 12.93 -4.79
C TYR A 43 -16.97 13.09 -6.06
N ARG A 44 -17.81 14.12 -6.14
CA ARG A 44 -18.54 14.47 -7.36
C ARG A 44 -17.61 14.76 -8.54
N ASN A 45 -16.58 15.59 -8.34
CA ASN A 45 -15.62 15.94 -9.40
C ASN A 45 -14.82 14.70 -9.86
N LYS A 46 -14.40 13.86 -8.90
CA LYS A 46 -13.75 12.57 -9.18
C LYS A 46 -14.61 11.67 -10.06
N MET A 47 -15.89 11.52 -9.74
CA MET A 47 -16.82 10.72 -10.55
C MET A 47 -17.02 11.30 -11.95
N LEU A 48 -17.06 12.62 -12.10
CA LEU A 48 -17.11 13.28 -13.42
C LEU A 48 -15.84 13.02 -14.24
N ARG A 49 -14.65 13.05 -13.61
CA ARG A 49 -13.38 12.70 -14.27
C ARG A 49 -13.38 11.24 -14.73
N ARG A 50 -13.84 10.31 -13.88
CA ARG A 50 -13.98 8.88 -14.24
C ARG A 50 -14.88 8.65 -15.45
N MET A 51 -15.99 9.38 -15.58
CA MET A 51 -16.86 9.28 -16.76
C MET A 51 -16.16 9.71 -18.06
N ASN A 52 -15.16 10.59 -17.97
CA ASN A 52 -14.40 11.10 -19.12
C ASN A 52 -13.16 10.24 -19.44
N LEU A 53 -12.76 9.33 -18.56
CA LEU A 53 -11.65 8.41 -18.78
C LEU A 53 -12.13 7.22 -19.61
N SER A 54 -11.59 7.05 -20.82
CA SER A 54 -11.87 5.93 -21.71
C SER A 54 -11.36 4.62 -21.10
N SER A 55 -12.26 3.84 -20.51
CA SER A 55 -12.14 2.42 -20.12
C SER A 55 -10.72 1.84 -20.15
N VAL A 56 -9.84 2.28 -19.25
CA VAL A 56 -8.54 1.63 -19.06
C VAL A 56 -8.79 0.35 -18.26
N ASN A 57 -8.22 -0.76 -18.73
CA ASN A 57 -8.50 -2.13 -18.25
C ASN A 57 -7.95 -2.44 -16.85
N ASP A 58 -7.27 -1.51 -16.20
CA ASP A 58 -6.83 -1.64 -14.82
C ASP A 58 -7.64 -0.73 -13.90
N PRO A 59 -7.89 -1.13 -12.64
CA PRO A 59 -8.41 -0.21 -11.64
C PRO A 59 -7.52 1.02 -11.60
N VAL A 60 -8.08 2.15 -12.02
CA VAL A 60 -7.43 3.44 -11.84
C VAL A 60 -7.14 3.57 -10.33
N MET A 61 -5.89 3.85 -9.97
CA MET A 61 -5.49 3.79 -8.56
C MET A 61 -6.14 4.95 -7.78
N ASP A 62 -6.63 4.63 -6.59
CA ASP A 62 -7.26 5.55 -5.66
C ASP A 62 -6.44 5.64 -4.37
N TYR A 63 -6.10 6.87 -3.97
CA TYR A 63 -5.26 7.18 -2.82
C TYR A 63 -6.00 8.00 -1.75
N ASP A 64 -7.33 8.12 -1.86
CA ASP A 64 -8.14 8.89 -0.91
C ASP A 64 -8.07 8.36 0.53
N ASP A 65 -7.78 7.07 0.65
CA ASP A 65 -7.95 6.27 1.85
C ASP A 65 -6.63 5.83 2.49
N ILE A 66 -5.49 6.36 2.04
CA ILE A 66 -4.18 5.99 2.59
C ILE A 66 -4.12 6.24 4.09
N GLY A 67 -3.74 5.19 4.83
CA GLY A 67 -3.60 5.22 6.28
C GLY A 67 -2.17 5.09 6.78
N TYR A 68 -1.19 4.73 5.93
CA TYR A 68 0.16 4.36 6.37
C TYR A 68 1.24 4.88 5.41
N LEU A 69 2.31 5.43 5.97
CA LEU A 69 3.51 5.86 5.25
C LEU A 69 4.76 5.14 5.77
N VAL A 70 5.78 5.05 4.94
CA VAL A 70 7.10 4.53 5.29
C VAL A 70 8.18 5.52 4.87
N ASN A 71 9.24 5.64 5.67
CA ASN A 71 10.37 6.50 5.35
C ASN A 71 11.39 5.77 4.48
N ILE A 72 11.83 6.43 3.41
CA ILE A 72 12.91 5.99 2.52
C ILE A 72 13.87 7.16 2.27
N THR A 73 15.08 6.87 1.79
CA THR A 73 15.94 7.92 1.23
C THR A 73 16.39 7.60 -0.17
N ILE A 74 16.60 8.63 -0.98
CA ILE A 74 17.17 8.48 -2.33
C ILE A 74 18.36 9.43 -2.54
N GLY A 75 19.38 8.96 -3.26
CA GLY A 75 20.58 9.73 -3.54
C GLY A 75 21.73 9.56 -2.54
N THR A 76 22.85 10.24 -2.84
CA THR A 76 24.08 10.25 -2.03
C THR A 76 24.62 11.68 -1.85
N PRO A 77 24.45 12.31 -0.67
CA PRO A 77 23.77 11.80 0.52
C PRO A 77 22.25 11.58 0.30
N GLY A 78 21.65 10.70 1.11
CA GLY A 78 20.24 10.35 0.99
C GLY A 78 19.30 11.50 1.36
N GLN A 79 18.36 11.80 0.47
CA GLN A 79 17.26 12.75 0.66
C GLN A 79 16.01 11.99 1.14
N LEU A 80 15.41 12.43 2.25
CA LEU A 80 14.32 11.74 2.95
C LEU A 80 12.96 11.99 2.31
N PHE A 81 12.14 10.94 2.22
CA PHE A 81 10.74 11.01 1.78
C PHE A 81 9.85 10.09 2.62
N SER A 82 8.63 10.54 2.87
CA SER A 82 7.54 9.71 3.43
C SER A 82 6.61 9.24 2.32
N VAL A 83 6.65 7.95 2.00
CA VAL A 83 5.99 7.38 0.82
C VAL A 83 4.98 6.30 1.19
N ILE A 84 4.02 6.06 0.30
CA ILE A 84 3.03 4.99 0.46
C ILE A 84 3.70 3.64 0.14
N PRO A 85 3.77 2.67 1.07
CA PRO A 85 4.18 1.32 0.73
C PRO A 85 3.03 0.65 -0.02
N ASP A 86 3.10 0.54 -1.34
CA ASP A 86 1.96 0.18 -2.19
C ASP A 86 2.12 -1.22 -2.79
N THR A 87 1.44 -2.22 -2.22
CA THR A 87 1.41 -3.60 -2.76
C THR A 87 0.53 -3.71 -4.01
N GLY A 88 -0.23 -2.68 -4.34
CA GLY A 88 -1.11 -2.64 -5.49
C GLY A 88 -0.49 -2.12 -6.77
N SER A 89 0.63 -1.43 -6.69
CA SER A 89 1.34 -0.95 -7.86
C SER A 89 2.83 -1.24 -7.82
N ALA A 90 3.43 -1.23 -9.00
CA ALA A 90 4.86 -1.41 -9.19
C ALA A 90 5.60 -0.06 -9.25
N PHE A 91 4.86 1.05 -9.25
CA PHE A 91 5.43 2.35 -9.60
C PHE A 91 6.08 2.97 -8.37
N PHE A 92 7.33 3.40 -8.52
CA PHE A 92 8.05 4.18 -7.52
C PHE A 92 8.30 5.58 -8.07
N TRP A 93 7.76 6.58 -7.40
CA TRP A 93 7.93 7.98 -7.79
C TRP A 93 7.99 8.89 -6.57
N ILE A 94 8.70 9.99 -6.74
CA ILE A 94 8.84 11.09 -5.80
C ILE A 94 8.75 12.43 -6.56
N PRO A 95 8.37 13.53 -5.90
CA PRO A 95 8.36 14.85 -6.52
C PRO A 95 9.77 15.36 -6.78
N ASP A 96 9.97 16.01 -7.92
CA ASP A 96 11.21 16.68 -8.30
C ASP A 96 11.24 18.12 -7.77
N VAL A 97 12.43 18.70 -7.56
CA VAL A 97 12.57 20.12 -7.20
C VAL A 97 11.98 21.08 -8.25
N THR A 98 11.76 20.62 -9.48
CA THR A 98 11.08 21.36 -10.55
C THR A 98 9.56 21.22 -10.54
N CYS A 99 8.99 20.41 -9.63
CA CYS A 99 7.54 20.25 -9.49
C CYS A 99 6.86 21.61 -9.25
N GLY A 100 5.96 21.98 -10.15
CA GLY A 100 5.20 23.23 -10.10
C GLY A 100 5.98 24.48 -10.52
N LYS A 101 7.16 24.34 -11.14
CA LYS A 101 7.96 25.46 -11.67
C LYS A 101 7.64 25.82 -13.13
N SER A 102 6.61 25.22 -13.74
CA SER A 102 6.17 25.61 -15.09
C SER A 102 5.68 27.06 -15.11
N GLU A 103 6.09 27.82 -16.12
CA GLU A 103 5.79 29.26 -16.27
C GLU A 103 4.30 29.59 -16.45
N SER A 104 3.44 28.59 -16.68
CA SER A 104 2.03 28.77 -17.02
C SER A 104 1.05 28.75 -15.84
N GLU A 105 1.50 28.39 -14.64
CA GLU A 105 0.65 28.33 -13.44
C GLU A 105 1.35 29.10 -12.32
N GLY A 106 0.76 30.21 -11.87
CA GLY A 106 1.37 31.17 -10.94
C GLY A 106 1.63 30.65 -9.52
N GLY A 107 2.40 29.57 -9.38
CA GLY A 107 2.86 29.01 -8.11
C GLY A 107 1.75 28.39 -7.24
N GLU A 108 0.56 28.16 -7.78
CA GLU A 108 -0.57 27.55 -7.07
C GLU A 108 -0.78 26.13 -7.60
N GLY A 109 -0.52 25.12 -6.76
CA GLY A 109 -0.72 23.72 -7.14
C GLY A 109 -0.24 22.72 -6.08
N PRO A 110 -0.61 21.43 -6.17
CA PRO A 110 -0.26 20.39 -5.20
C PRO A 110 1.26 20.26 -4.98
N CYS A 111 2.07 20.57 -5.99
CA CYS A 111 3.54 20.59 -5.88
C CYS A 111 4.06 21.60 -4.84
N ARG A 112 3.36 22.72 -4.56
CA ARG A 112 3.85 23.73 -3.62
C ARG A 112 3.84 23.23 -2.19
N ASP A 113 2.82 22.46 -1.84
CA ASP A 113 2.55 22.05 -0.46
C ASP A 113 3.32 20.78 -0.05
N LEU A 114 4.17 20.24 -0.93
CA LEU A 114 5.04 19.10 -0.65
C LEU A 114 6.24 19.53 0.20
N PHE A 115 6.48 18.84 1.30
CA PHE A 115 7.57 19.16 2.22
C PHE A 115 8.94 18.79 1.64
N HIS A 116 9.04 17.61 1.02
CA HIS A 116 10.27 17.13 0.39
C HIS A 116 10.14 17.07 -1.13
N LYS A 117 11.22 17.45 -1.83
CA LYS A 117 11.39 17.36 -3.29
C LYS A 117 12.80 16.90 -3.59
N PHE A 118 12.94 16.02 -4.57
CA PHE A 118 14.21 15.44 -4.94
C PHE A 118 15.04 16.42 -5.76
N ASP A 119 16.24 16.72 -5.28
CA ASP A 119 17.22 17.54 -5.97
C ASP A 119 18.35 16.66 -6.53
N SER A 120 18.30 16.40 -7.82
CA SER A 120 19.35 15.62 -8.50
C SER A 120 20.74 16.24 -8.40
N ASN A 121 20.86 17.57 -8.22
CA ASN A 121 22.17 18.23 -8.07
C ASN A 121 22.80 17.99 -6.69
N GLN A 122 22.02 17.53 -5.72
CA GLN A 122 22.49 17.21 -4.37
C GLN A 122 22.82 15.72 -4.19
N SER A 123 22.80 14.93 -5.25
CA SER A 123 23.18 13.52 -5.22
C SER A 123 24.38 13.25 -6.14
N SER A 124 25.46 12.75 -5.54
CA SER A 124 26.68 12.38 -6.28
C SER A 124 26.55 11.08 -7.08
N THR A 125 25.50 10.29 -6.85
CA THR A 125 25.22 9.02 -7.52
C THR A 125 24.06 9.10 -8.52
N TYR A 126 23.51 10.29 -8.74
CA TYR A 126 22.40 10.48 -9.66
C TYR A 126 22.83 10.32 -11.12
N GLU A 127 22.04 9.55 -11.87
CA GLU A 127 22.17 9.43 -13.32
C GLU A 127 20.84 9.79 -14.00
N LYS A 128 20.92 10.68 -14.99
CA LYS A 128 19.77 11.10 -15.77
C LYS A 128 19.39 10.02 -16.80
N ILE A 129 18.14 9.57 -16.76
CA ILE A 129 17.54 8.75 -17.83
C ILE A 129 16.74 9.64 -18.81
N GLY A 130 15.90 10.54 -18.29
CA GLY A 130 15.21 11.58 -19.06
C GLY A 130 14.00 11.13 -19.89
N LYS A 131 13.72 9.82 -20.00
CA LYS A 131 12.47 9.32 -20.59
C LYS A 131 11.27 9.82 -19.79
N THR A 132 10.25 10.37 -20.46
CA THR A 132 9.06 10.92 -19.80
C THR A 132 8.00 9.86 -19.52
N PHE A 133 7.10 10.17 -18.57
CA PHE A 133 5.90 9.39 -18.29
C PHE A 133 4.71 10.31 -17.96
N SER A 134 3.51 9.77 -18.16
CA SER A 134 2.24 10.36 -17.73
C SER A 134 1.37 9.24 -17.18
N ILE A 135 0.87 9.39 -15.96
CA ILE A 135 0.01 8.40 -15.31
C ILE A 135 -1.24 9.10 -14.83
N GLN A 136 -2.39 8.51 -15.12
CA GLN A 136 -3.70 8.99 -14.70
C GLN A 136 -4.19 8.15 -13.52
N TYR A 137 -4.48 8.81 -12.41
CA TYR A 137 -5.17 8.28 -11.24
C TYR A 137 -6.61 8.78 -11.23
N ASP A 138 -7.43 8.31 -10.29
CA ASP A 138 -8.87 8.60 -10.30
C ASP A 138 -9.18 10.08 -10.07
N SER A 139 -8.33 10.71 -9.26
CA SER A 139 -8.50 12.08 -8.77
C SER A 139 -7.28 12.96 -9.04
N SER A 140 -6.26 12.42 -9.71
CA SER A 140 -5.08 13.18 -10.08
C SER A 140 -4.39 12.63 -11.31
N ASP A 141 -3.68 13.49 -12.02
CA ASP A 141 -2.77 13.10 -13.10
C ASP A 141 -1.36 13.50 -12.69
N ILE A 142 -0.39 12.59 -12.86
CA ILE A 142 1.02 12.90 -12.63
C ILE A 142 1.81 12.81 -13.93
N LYS A 143 2.70 13.78 -14.14
CA LYS A 143 3.68 13.76 -15.23
C LYS A 143 5.08 13.96 -14.69
N GLY A 144 6.04 13.36 -15.38
CA GLY A 144 7.42 13.40 -14.95
C GLY A 144 8.37 12.77 -15.95
N PHE A 145 9.58 12.53 -15.46
CA PHE A 145 10.63 11.83 -16.18
C PHE A 145 11.34 10.83 -15.27
N PHE A 146 11.98 9.83 -15.86
CA PHE A 146 12.75 8.85 -15.12
C PHE A 146 14.15 9.37 -14.77
N GLY A 147 14.58 9.08 -13.55
CA GLY A 147 15.97 9.17 -13.10
C GLY A 147 16.43 7.85 -12.52
N MET A 148 17.73 7.73 -12.30
CA MET A 148 18.33 6.60 -11.61
C MET A 148 19.21 7.09 -10.48
N ASP A 149 19.10 6.44 -9.32
CA ASP A 149 19.95 6.75 -8.17
C ASP A 149 19.98 5.57 -7.18
N VAL A 150 20.67 5.74 -6.05
CA VAL A 150 20.67 4.82 -4.92
C VAL A 150 19.39 5.01 -4.11
N PHE A 151 18.56 3.98 -4.05
CA PHE A 151 17.39 3.92 -3.17
C PHE A 151 17.78 3.25 -1.86
N ASN A 152 17.33 3.77 -0.72
CA ASN A 152 17.66 3.22 0.58
C ASN A 152 16.39 2.90 1.36
N LEU A 153 16.33 1.67 1.85
CA LEU A 153 15.39 1.28 2.88
C LEU A 153 15.97 1.65 4.25
N VAL A 154 15.36 2.63 4.91
CA VAL A 154 15.80 3.15 6.22
C VAL A 154 15.11 2.35 7.33
N GLY A 155 15.72 1.25 7.74
CA GLY A 155 15.22 0.45 8.86
C GLY A 155 15.55 1.05 10.23
N ILE A 156 14.96 0.48 11.28
CA ILE A 156 15.08 0.92 12.67
C ILE A 156 16.53 0.92 13.15
N MET A 157 17.30 -0.11 12.77
CA MET A 157 18.69 -0.31 13.22
C MET A 157 19.71 -0.27 12.08
N LYS A 158 19.27 -0.38 10.84
CA LYS A 158 20.12 -0.56 9.67
C LYS A 158 19.50 0.15 8.48
N THR A 159 20.34 0.57 7.54
CA THR A 159 19.91 1.03 6.22
C THR A 159 20.43 0.06 5.18
N LEU A 160 19.58 -0.32 4.22
CA LEU A 160 19.99 -1.11 3.06
C LEU A 160 19.92 -0.26 1.80
N SER A 161 21.06 -0.11 1.13
CA SER A 161 21.18 0.61 -0.13
C SER A 161 20.97 -0.32 -1.33
N ILE A 162 20.10 0.09 -2.25
CA ILE A 162 19.78 -0.58 -3.50
C ILE A 162 20.22 0.34 -4.65
N PRO A 163 21.41 0.11 -5.24
CA PRO A 163 21.92 0.96 -6.31
C PRO A 163 21.18 0.72 -7.63
N ASN A 164 21.39 1.62 -8.59
CA ASN A 164 20.81 1.55 -9.93
C ASN A 164 19.28 1.44 -9.92
N THR A 165 18.63 2.13 -8.99
CA THR A 165 17.17 2.11 -8.88
C THR A 165 16.60 3.20 -9.76
N ILE A 166 15.77 2.81 -10.73
CA ILE A 166 15.06 3.73 -11.61
C ILE A 166 13.75 4.15 -10.95
N PHE A 167 13.44 5.44 -10.99
CA PHE A 167 12.27 6.02 -10.34
C PHE A 167 11.71 7.20 -11.13
N GLY A 168 10.43 7.49 -10.91
CA GLY A 168 9.78 8.67 -11.49
C GLY A 168 10.08 9.93 -10.68
N GLN A 169 10.60 10.96 -11.35
CA GLN A 169 10.70 12.33 -10.85
C GLN A 169 9.48 13.12 -11.37
N VAL A 170 8.53 13.40 -10.48
CA VAL A 170 7.27 14.05 -10.82
C VAL A 170 7.43 15.56 -10.86
N VAL A 171 7.05 16.18 -11.97
CA VAL A 171 7.14 17.63 -12.21
C VAL A 171 5.77 18.32 -12.27
N GLU A 172 4.71 17.55 -12.50
CA GLU A 172 3.33 18.04 -12.57
C GLU A 172 2.44 17.06 -11.80
N ILE A 173 1.65 17.60 -10.87
CA ILE A 173 0.58 16.89 -10.19
C ILE A 173 -0.67 17.72 -10.41
N ASN A 174 -1.54 17.27 -11.30
CA ASN A 174 -2.84 17.86 -11.51
C ASN A 174 -3.83 17.15 -10.57
N SER A 175 -4.17 17.77 -9.45
CA SER A 175 -5.19 17.27 -8.53
C SER A 175 -6.06 18.41 -8.06
N ASP A 176 -7.36 18.13 -7.89
CA ASP A 176 -8.32 19.09 -7.35
C ASP A 176 -8.15 19.30 -5.84
N ILE A 177 -7.16 18.66 -5.19
CA ILE A 177 -6.93 18.79 -3.76
C ILE A 177 -5.47 19.05 -3.37
N PHE A 178 -5.34 20.02 -2.48
CA PHE A 178 -4.15 20.47 -1.77
C PHE A 178 -3.98 19.77 -0.40
N GLY A 179 -2.75 19.60 0.06
CA GLY A 179 -2.45 19.24 1.46
C GLY A 179 -2.51 17.76 1.83
N THR A 180 -2.18 16.85 0.91
CA THR A 180 -1.91 15.44 1.28
C THR A 180 -0.48 15.30 1.84
N PRO A 181 -0.22 14.42 2.82
CA PRO A 181 1.11 14.22 3.40
C PRO A 181 1.92 13.22 2.56
N ILE A 182 1.45 12.90 1.36
CA ILE A 182 2.00 11.86 0.49
C ILE A 182 3.07 12.51 -0.36
N GLU A 183 4.30 12.05 -0.20
CA GLU A 183 5.45 12.58 -0.91
C GLU A 183 5.94 11.61 -1.99
N GLY A 184 5.11 10.61 -2.32
CA GLY A 184 5.41 9.61 -3.32
C GLY A 184 4.77 8.26 -3.02
N THR A 185 5.00 7.33 -3.93
CA THR A 185 4.63 5.92 -3.76
C THR A 185 5.88 5.08 -3.80
N PHE A 186 5.91 4.01 -3.00
CA PHE A 186 6.89 2.93 -3.05
C PHE A 186 6.17 1.66 -3.48
N GLY A 187 6.15 1.42 -4.79
CA GLY A 187 5.58 0.22 -5.39
C GLY A 187 6.26 -1.07 -4.93
N LEU A 188 5.46 -1.96 -4.37
CA LEU A 188 5.82 -3.27 -3.84
C LEU A 188 5.21 -4.42 -4.65
N ALA A 189 4.42 -4.13 -5.69
CA ALA A 189 3.96 -5.13 -6.64
C ALA A 189 5.09 -5.59 -7.58
N PHE A 190 4.79 -6.56 -8.44
CA PHE A 190 5.71 -7.05 -9.46
C PHE A 190 5.80 -6.06 -10.63
N ARG A 191 6.89 -6.14 -11.40
CA ARG A 191 7.08 -5.32 -12.60
C ARG A 191 5.86 -5.43 -13.54
N ASP A 192 5.20 -4.30 -13.77
CA ASP A 192 4.03 -4.19 -14.63
C ASP A 192 4.38 -3.41 -15.91
N MET A 193 3.68 -3.69 -17.02
CA MET A 193 3.80 -2.93 -18.26
C MET A 193 3.30 -1.49 -18.12
N THR A 194 2.36 -1.24 -17.20
CA THR A 194 1.82 0.10 -16.90
C THR A 194 2.90 1.08 -16.42
N THR A 195 4.00 0.58 -15.84
CA THR A 195 5.14 1.40 -15.39
C THR A 195 6.27 1.49 -16.42
N SER A 196 5.96 1.35 -17.72
CA SER A 196 6.96 1.24 -18.80
C SER A 196 7.90 0.05 -18.65
N GLY A 197 7.52 -0.96 -17.85
CA GLY A 197 8.38 -2.07 -17.50
C GLY A 197 9.60 -1.64 -16.67
N ILE A 198 9.48 -0.64 -15.80
CA ILE A 198 10.56 -0.34 -14.84
C ILE A 198 10.52 -1.38 -13.71
N THR A 199 11.68 -1.88 -13.31
CA THR A 199 11.81 -2.82 -12.18
C THR A 199 11.64 -2.05 -10.86
N PRO A 200 10.67 -2.42 -9.99
CA PRO A 200 10.47 -1.75 -8.71
C PRO A 200 11.67 -1.88 -7.77
N PRO A 201 11.90 -0.95 -6.82
CA PRO A 201 13.11 -0.93 -6.00
C PRO A 201 13.35 -2.22 -5.21
N LEU A 202 12.31 -2.79 -4.61
CA LEU A 202 12.44 -4.03 -3.84
C LEU A 202 12.86 -5.20 -4.73
N ILE A 203 12.24 -5.34 -5.91
CA ILE A 203 12.57 -6.37 -6.89
C ILE A 203 14.00 -6.17 -7.42
N ASN A 204 14.42 -4.92 -7.64
CA ASN A 204 15.78 -4.59 -8.04
C ASN A 204 16.80 -5.10 -7.00
N GLY A 205 16.59 -4.83 -5.71
CA GLY A 205 17.48 -5.32 -4.66
C GLY A 205 17.46 -6.84 -4.50
N ILE A 206 16.31 -7.50 -4.71
CA ILE A 206 16.23 -8.97 -4.74
C ILE A 206 17.04 -9.55 -5.90
N ASN A 207 16.94 -8.97 -7.09
CA ASN A 207 17.72 -9.38 -8.26
C ASN A 207 19.23 -9.17 -8.08
N GLN A 208 19.62 -8.20 -7.27
CA GLN A 208 21.00 -7.93 -6.88
C GLN A 208 21.47 -8.76 -5.67
N HIS A 209 20.64 -9.69 -5.17
CA HIS A 209 20.96 -10.54 -4.00
C HIS A 209 21.28 -9.78 -2.71
N LEU A 210 20.64 -8.62 -2.51
CA LEU A 210 20.87 -7.77 -1.33
C LEU A 210 20.07 -8.20 -0.09
N PHE A 211 19.14 -9.15 -0.25
CA PHE A 211 18.27 -9.64 0.83
C PHE A 211 18.56 -11.10 1.15
N ASP A 212 18.54 -11.46 2.43
CA ASP A 212 18.69 -12.84 2.88
C ASP A 212 17.61 -13.76 2.32
N LYS A 213 16.36 -13.30 2.35
CA LYS A 213 15.21 -13.96 1.73
C LYS A 213 14.51 -13.00 0.76
N PRO A 214 14.07 -13.48 -0.41
CA PRO A 214 13.37 -12.68 -1.42
C PRO A 214 11.89 -12.50 -1.06
N LEU A 215 11.64 -11.96 0.13
CA LEU A 215 10.31 -11.73 0.66
C LEU A 215 10.28 -10.50 1.56
N PHE A 216 9.08 -10.03 1.85
CA PHE A 216 8.82 -9.07 2.91
C PHE A 216 7.54 -9.45 3.66
N SER A 217 7.39 -8.98 4.89
CA SER A 217 6.15 -9.15 5.66
C SER A 217 5.66 -7.84 6.22
N ILE A 218 4.35 -7.69 6.28
CA ILE A 218 3.66 -6.52 6.84
C ILE A 218 2.85 -6.95 8.05
N HIS A 219 2.99 -6.18 9.13
CA HIS A 219 2.15 -6.23 10.31
C HIS A 219 1.58 -4.85 10.54
N LEU A 220 0.26 -4.72 10.55
CA LEU A 220 -0.42 -3.48 10.93
C LEU A 220 -0.97 -3.62 12.34
N GLU A 221 -0.78 -2.60 13.16
CA GLU A 221 -1.34 -2.55 14.50
C GLU A 221 -2.85 -2.31 14.46
N HIS A 222 -3.57 -2.93 15.40
CA HIS A 222 -5.01 -2.76 15.55
C HIS A 222 -5.38 -1.28 15.69
N LYS A 223 -6.40 -0.86 14.94
CA LYS A 223 -6.99 0.48 15.06
C LYS A 223 -7.82 0.54 16.37
N GLY A 224 -7.18 0.81 17.51
CA GLY A 224 -7.92 1.18 18.73
C GLY A 224 -8.50 2.60 18.62
N ILE A 225 -9.53 2.91 19.41
CA ILE A 225 -10.19 4.25 19.48
C ILE A 225 -9.16 5.37 19.76
N TYR A 226 -8.06 5.06 20.44
CA TYR A 226 -6.98 5.99 20.77
C TYR A 226 -5.76 5.94 19.83
N SER A 227 -5.92 5.42 18.61
CA SER A 227 -4.81 5.39 17.67
C SER A 227 -4.41 6.81 17.25
N LEU A 228 -3.30 7.30 17.79
CA LEU A 228 -2.81 8.65 17.51
C LEU A 228 -2.28 8.75 16.08
N MET A 229 -2.66 9.79 15.37
CA MET A 229 -2.02 10.15 14.09
C MET A 229 -0.55 10.48 14.33
N GLY A 230 0.33 10.04 13.42
CA GLY A 230 1.78 10.18 13.58
C GLY A 230 2.42 9.15 14.52
N ALA A 231 1.63 8.25 15.13
CA ALA A 231 2.17 7.11 15.87
C ALA A 231 2.58 5.97 14.93
N ILE A 232 3.35 5.03 15.49
CA ILE A 232 3.62 3.73 14.85
C ILE A 232 2.28 3.03 14.65
N GLY A 233 1.96 2.71 13.40
CA GLY A 233 0.76 1.99 13.00
C GLY A 233 1.03 0.56 12.54
N GLY A 234 2.29 0.12 12.60
CA GLY A 234 2.73 -1.18 12.12
C GLY A 234 4.21 -1.22 11.76
N SER A 235 4.60 -2.29 11.08
CA SER A 235 5.94 -2.47 10.55
C SER A 235 5.94 -3.25 9.24
N ILE A 236 6.95 -2.96 8.41
CA ILE A 236 7.33 -3.77 7.26
C ILE A 236 8.73 -4.34 7.50
N THR A 237 8.86 -5.65 7.32
CA THR A 237 10.12 -6.37 7.46
C THR A 237 10.54 -6.88 6.09
N TYR A 238 11.69 -6.45 5.59
CA TYR A 238 12.27 -6.87 4.33
C TYR A 238 13.36 -7.90 4.57
N GLY A 239 13.45 -8.89 3.69
CA GLY A 239 14.47 -9.92 3.78
C GLY A 239 14.15 -11.06 4.74
N ASP A 240 13.07 -10.96 5.54
CA ASP A 240 12.60 -12.03 6.43
C ASP A 240 11.13 -11.82 6.86
N PHE A 241 10.60 -12.81 7.57
CA PHE A 241 9.33 -12.79 8.28
C PHE A 241 9.47 -12.03 9.61
N ASP A 242 8.44 -11.26 9.97
CA ASP A 242 8.37 -10.54 11.24
C ASP A 242 8.07 -11.49 12.41
N TYR A 243 9.10 -12.19 12.90
CA TYR A 243 8.99 -13.08 14.05
C TYR A 243 8.71 -12.34 15.36
N ASP A 244 8.82 -11.02 15.42
CA ASP A 244 8.51 -10.28 16.66
C ASP A 244 7.00 -10.17 16.83
N ASN A 245 6.31 -9.78 15.75
CA ASN A 245 4.91 -9.39 15.77
C ASN A 245 3.95 -10.50 15.30
N CYS A 246 4.44 -11.52 14.60
CA CYS A 246 3.59 -12.51 13.93
C CYS A 246 3.80 -13.92 14.50
N ASP A 247 2.73 -14.72 14.55
CA ASP A 247 2.82 -16.14 14.89
C ASP A 247 3.63 -16.87 13.80
N SER A 248 4.46 -17.83 14.18
CA SER A 248 5.29 -18.58 13.21
C SER A 248 4.48 -19.47 12.27
N THR A 249 3.21 -19.72 12.58
CA THR A 249 2.31 -20.54 11.77
C THR A 249 1.78 -19.72 10.60
N VAL A 250 2.41 -19.87 9.44
CA VAL A 250 2.03 -19.17 8.21
C VAL A 250 1.30 -20.12 7.26
N ASN A 251 0.10 -19.74 6.85
CA ASN A 251 -0.65 -20.42 5.79
C ASN A 251 -0.36 -19.74 4.46
N TYR A 252 0.42 -20.39 3.59
CA TYR A 252 0.73 -19.89 2.26
C TYR A 252 -0.29 -20.33 1.21
N VAL A 253 -0.60 -19.42 0.29
CA VAL A 253 -1.39 -19.69 -0.90
C VAL A 253 -0.67 -19.18 -2.14
N PRO A 254 -0.70 -19.94 -3.26
CA PRO A 254 -0.03 -19.52 -4.49
C PRO A 254 -0.70 -18.29 -5.09
N LEU A 255 0.08 -17.44 -5.73
CA LEU A 255 -0.46 -16.34 -6.52
C LEU A 255 -1.16 -16.88 -7.77
N SER A 256 -2.31 -16.30 -8.06
CA SER A 256 -3.10 -16.56 -9.27
C SER A 256 -2.67 -15.70 -10.46
N SER A 257 -1.95 -14.61 -10.21
CA SER A 257 -1.26 -13.78 -11.20
C SER A 257 -0.02 -13.17 -10.54
N THR A 258 1.06 -13.00 -11.29
CA THR A 258 2.27 -12.28 -10.84
C THR A 258 2.34 -10.86 -11.39
N SER A 259 1.24 -10.30 -11.91
CA SER A 259 1.16 -8.85 -12.14
C SER A 259 0.96 -8.10 -10.82
N TYR A 260 0.35 -8.75 -9.82
CA TYR A 260 0.04 -8.21 -8.51
C TYR A 260 0.18 -9.27 -7.43
N TRP A 261 -0.01 -8.90 -6.17
CA TRP A 261 -0.18 -9.85 -5.06
C TRP A 261 -1.59 -10.46 -5.07
N GLN A 262 -1.92 -11.13 -6.17
CA GLN A 262 -3.25 -11.67 -6.43
C GLN A 262 -3.36 -13.15 -6.04
N PHE A 263 -4.30 -13.51 -5.18
CA PHE A 263 -4.57 -14.89 -4.76
C PHE A 263 -6.06 -15.23 -4.92
N LYS A 264 -6.44 -16.48 -4.66
CA LYS A 264 -7.84 -16.92 -4.75
C LYS A 264 -8.45 -17.13 -3.37
N ILE A 265 -9.71 -16.72 -3.21
CA ILE A 265 -10.58 -17.09 -2.09
C ILE A 265 -11.71 -17.98 -2.59
N ASP A 266 -12.24 -18.84 -1.73
CA ASP A 266 -13.31 -19.78 -2.06
C ASP A 266 -14.69 -19.25 -1.66
N SER A 267 -14.75 -18.42 -0.62
CA SER A 267 -15.97 -17.71 -0.24
C SER A 267 -15.70 -16.51 0.66
N ILE A 268 -16.68 -15.60 0.66
CA ILE A 268 -16.81 -14.50 1.61
C ILE A 268 -18.23 -14.46 2.15
N SER A 269 -18.41 -14.29 3.46
CA SER A 269 -19.73 -14.27 4.08
C SER A 269 -19.79 -13.41 5.33
N LEU A 270 -20.94 -12.79 5.54
CA LEU A 270 -21.29 -12.06 6.75
C LEU A 270 -22.67 -12.52 7.18
N GLY A 271 -22.80 -13.03 8.41
CA GLY A 271 -24.05 -13.60 8.90
C GLY A 271 -24.63 -14.66 7.97
N SER A 272 -25.87 -14.47 7.55
CA SER A 272 -26.58 -15.35 6.61
C SER A 272 -26.24 -15.10 5.14
N THR A 273 -25.65 -13.94 4.83
CA THR A 273 -25.25 -13.55 3.48
C THR A 273 -23.92 -14.19 3.13
N SER A 274 -23.87 -14.94 2.03
CA SER A 274 -22.63 -15.54 1.53
C SER A 274 -22.50 -15.43 0.02
N SER A 275 -21.25 -15.30 -0.43
CA SER A 275 -20.85 -15.45 -1.83
C SER A 275 -19.82 -16.57 -1.89
N LYS A 276 -20.22 -17.68 -2.51
CA LYS A 276 -19.33 -18.80 -2.84
C LYS A 276 -18.88 -18.68 -4.29
N GLY A 277 -17.60 -18.86 -4.51
CA GLY A 277 -16.99 -18.76 -5.83
C GLY A 277 -15.49 -18.59 -5.67
N ARG A 278 -14.72 -19.17 -6.59
CA ARG A 278 -13.29 -18.91 -6.65
C ARG A 278 -13.05 -17.50 -7.17
N TRP A 279 -12.93 -16.54 -6.26
CA TRP A 279 -12.69 -15.14 -6.58
C TRP A 279 -11.22 -14.81 -6.55
N ASN A 280 -10.75 -13.99 -7.49
CA ASN A 280 -9.42 -13.40 -7.43
C ASN A 280 -9.46 -12.18 -6.50
N VAL A 281 -8.53 -12.16 -5.55
CA VAL A 281 -8.34 -11.10 -4.57
C VAL A 281 -6.95 -10.52 -4.75
N LYS A 282 -6.83 -9.20 -4.69
CA LYS A 282 -5.57 -8.46 -4.64
C LYS A 282 -5.35 -7.95 -3.19
N SER A 283 -4.12 -8.02 -2.69
CA SER A 283 -3.76 -7.49 -1.37
C SER A 283 -3.23 -6.06 -1.47
N GLU A 284 -3.91 -5.11 -0.82
CA GLU A 284 -3.83 -3.68 -1.13
C GLU A 284 -3.55 -2.83 0.11
N THR A 285 -2.27 -2.51 0.34
CA THR A 285 -1.86 -1.64 1.46
C THR A 285 -2.28 -0.17 1.28
N ALA A 286 -2.58 0.26 0.05
CA ALA A 286 -3.02 1.63 -0.25
C ALA A 286 -4.55 1.82 -0.15
N THR A 287 -5.30 0.83 0.34
CA THR A 287 -6.77 0.86 0.42
C THR A 287 -7.25 0.64 1.86
N SER A 288 -8.13 1.50 2.38
CA SER A 288 -8.66 1.36 3.75
C SER A 288 -9.87 0.44 3.89
N SER A 289 -10.34 -0.17 2.80
CA SER A 289 -11.57 -0.96 2.74
C SER A 289 -11.36 -2.31 2.06
N ILE A 290 -12.26 -3.26 2.32
CA ILE A 290 -12.43 -4.43 1.46
C ILE A 290 -13.34 -4.03 0.30
N MET A 291 -12.79 -3.96 -0.92
CA MET A 291 -13.56 -3.60 -2.11
C MET A 291 -13.96 -4.85 -2.89
N GLY A 292 -15.17 -4.88 -3.45
CA GLY A 292 -15.65 -6.04 -4.20
C GLY A 292 -16.88 -5.78 -5.08
N PRO A 293 -17.42 -6.82 -5.75
CA PRO A 293 -18.50 -6.63 -6.70
C PRO A 293 -19.74 -6.02 -6.04
N SER A 294 -20.27 -4.94 -6.63
CA SER A 294 -21.29 -4.09 -6.02
C SER A 294 -22.47 -4.88 -5.46
N ARG A 295 -23.02 -5.83 -6.23
CA ARG A 295 -24.16 -6.66 -5.81
C ARG A 295 -23.89 -7.53 -4.58
N ILE A 296 -22.65 -7.97 -4.39
CA ILE A 296 -22.28 -8.79 -3.23
C ILE A 296 -22.05 -7.88 -2.04
N VAL A 297 -21.31 -6.78 -2.22
CA VAL A 297 -21.04 -5.81 -1.15
C VAL A 297 -22.33 -5.17 -0.64
N ASP A 298 -23.28 -4.81 -1.51
CA ASP A 298 -24.59 -4.27 -1.11
C ASP A 298 -25.34 -5.23 -0.17
N LYS A 299 -25.27 -6.54 -0.44
CA LYS A 299 -25.91 -7.56 0.43
C LYS A 299 -25.19 -7.71 1.77
N LEU A 300 -23.85 -7.75 1.76
CA LEU A 300 -23.05 -7.83 2.98
C LEU A 300 -23.23 -6.57 3.85
N ALA A 301 -23.24 -5.39 3.22
CA ALA A 301 -23.52 -4.12 3.90
C ALA A 301 -24.91 -4.10 4.52
N LYS A 302 -25.93 -4.57 3.79
CA LYS A 302 -27.29 -4.69 4.32
C LYS A 302 -27.37 -5.65 5.52
N GLU A 303 -26.66 -6.78 5.49
CA GLU A 303 -26.57 -7.70 6.64
C GLU A 303 -25.93 -7.01 7.86
N ALA A 304 -24.93 -6.16 7.65
CA ALA A 304 -24.30 -5.37 8.71
C ALA A 304 -25.18 -4.21 9.23
N GLY A 305 -26.28 -3.90 8.55
CA GLY A 305 -27.10 -2.70 8.82
C GLY A 305 -26.55 -1.40 8.22
N ALA A 306 -25.58 -1.49 7.30
CA ALA A 306 -24.99 -0.34 6.64
C ALA A 306 -25.80 0.09 5.41
N THR A 307 -25.79 1.39 5.13
CA THR A 307 -26.53 2.00 4.00
C THR A 307 -25.59 2.79 3.11
N TYR A 308 -25.65 2.56 1.79
CA TYR A 308 -24.84 3.29 0.83
C TYR A 308 -25.30 4.74 0.72
N VAL A 309 -24.36 5.68 0.81
CA VAL A 309 -24.62 7.12 0.68
C VAL A 309 -24.02 7.60 -0.63
N GLU A 310 -24.84 7.66 -1.69
CA GLU A 310 -24.38 7.95 -3.05
C GLU A 310 -23.56 9.23 -3.16
N LYS A 311 -23.99 10.30 -2.50
CA LYS A 311 -23.29 11.60 -2.51
C LYS A 311 -21.87 11.55 -1.92
N PHE A 312 -21.56 10.53 -1.12
CA PHE A 312 -20.26 10.37 -0.48
C PHE A 312 -19.48 9.13 -0.93
N GLY A 313 -20.09 8.23 -1.72
CA GLY A 313 -19.39 7.08 -2.27
C GLY A 313 -18.96 6.02 -1.25
N TYR A 314 -19.62 5.93 -0.09
CA TYR A 314 -19.32 4.94 0.93
C TYR A 314 -20.59 4.46 1.64
N TYR A 315 -20.49 3.38 2.41
CA TYR A 315 -21.57 2.88 3.26
C TYR A 315 -21.47 3.50 4.65
N SER A 316 -22.52 4.20 5.07
CA SER A 316 -22.67 4.69 6.44
C SER A 316 -23.20 3.56 7.33
N ILE A 317 -22.71 3.48 8.57
CA ILE A 317 -23.14 2.50 9.56
C ILE A 317 -23.20 3.16 10.95
N ASP A 318 -24.09 2.67 11.80
CA ASP A 318 -24.06 3.01 13.23
C ASP A 318 -22.72 2.53 13.82
N CYS A 319 -22.00 3.41 14.51
CA CYS A 319 -20.73 3.08 15.17
C CYS A 319 -20.88 1.94 16.20
N ASN A 320 -22.08 1.75 16.75
CA ASN A 320 -22.40 0.68 17.69
C ASN A 320 -23.08 -0.53 17.03
N ALA A 321 -23.12 -0.58 15.69
CA ALA A 321 -23.73 -1.70 14.97
C ALA A 321 -23.15 -3.04 15.43
N ASN A 322 -24.05 -3.97 15.73
CA ASN A 322 -23.68 -5.29 16.19
C ASN A 322 -24.04 -6.34 15.13
N PHE A 323 -23.01 -6.84 14.46
CA PHE A 323 -23.12 -7.91 13.47
C PHE A 323 -21.99 -8.93 13.68
N LEU A 324 -22.06 -10.05 12.96
CA LEU A 324 -21.05 -11.11 13.05
C LEU A 324 -19.75 -10.73 12.35
N ASP A 325 -18.63 -11.35 12.70
CA ASP A 325 -17.37 -11.15 11.99
C ASP A 325 -17.49 -11.62 10.53
N LEU A 326 -16.82 -10.91 9.62
CA LEU A 326 -16.73 -11.29 8.22
C LEU A 326 -15.85 -12.53 8.11
N LYS A 327 -16.33 -13.55 7.42
CA LYS A 327 -15.59 -14.78 7.17
C LYS A 327 -15.10 -14.82 5.73
N VAL A 328 -13.83 -15.15 5.56
CA VAL A 328 -13.21 -15.42 4.26
C VAL A 328 -12.61 -16.81 4.30
N SER A 329 -12.96 -17.65 3.32
CA SER A 329 -12.36 -18.97 3.16
C SER A 329 -11.28 -18.92 2.08
N ILE A 330 -10.07 -19.38 2.41
CA ILE A 330 -8.92 -19.40 1.51
C ILE A 330 -8.29 -20.79 1.60
N GLY A 331 -8.52 -21.62 0.58
CA GLY A 331 -8.17 -23.04 0.62
C GLY A 331 -8.91 -23.75 1.76
N ASN A 332 -8.15 -24.44 2.62
CA ASN A 332 -8.71 -25.18 3.76
C ASN A 332 -8.83 -24.34 5.05
N ASN A 333 -8.52 -23.04 4.98
CA ASN A 333 -8.48 -22.17 6.15
C ASN A 333 -9.63 -21.15 6.14
N GLU A 334 -10.20 -20.89 7.32
CA GLU A 334 -11.16 -19.82 7.55
C GLU A 334 -10.45 -18.64 8.24
N TYR A 335 -10.64 -17.44 7.70
CA TYR A 335 -10.11 -16.19 8.22
C TYR A 335 -11.28 -15.31 8.65
N LEU A 336 -11.23 -14.84 9.89
CA LEU A 336 -12.19 -13.90 10.46
C LEU A 336 -11.62 -12.48 10.41
N VAL A 337 -12.42 -11.54 9.91
CA VAL A 337 -12.18 -10.09 10.06
C VAL A 337 -13.19 -9.57 11.05
N SER A 338 -12.70 -9.06 12.17
CA SER A 338 -13.58 -8.61 13.25
C SER A 338 -14.47 -7.45 12.79
N LYS A 339 -15.71 -7.40 13.28
CA LYS A 339 -16.60 -6.26 13.06
C LYS A 339 -15.97 -4.91 13.42
N THR A 340 -15.07 -4.87 14.41
CA THR A 340 -14.36 -3.65 14.82
C THR A 340 -13.36 -3.17 13.77
N ASN A 341 -12.84 -4.06 12.93
CA ASN A 341 -12.01 -3.72 11.77
C ASN A 341 -12.87 -3.34 10.55
N LEU A 342 -14.19 -3.54 10.61
CA LEU A 342 -15.16 -3.20 9.56
C LEU A 342 -15.97 -1.94 9.87
N ILE A 343 -15.80 -1.34 11.05
CA ILE A 343 -16.39 -0.06 11.43
C ILE A 343 -15.24 0.94 11.57
N GLU A 344 -15.22 1.94 10.71
CA GLU A 344 -14.23 3.01 10.76
C GLU A 344 -14.89 4.33 11.18
N GLU A 345 -14.50 4.85 12.33
CA GLU A 345 -14.95 6.17 12.80
C GLU A 345 -14.34 7.29 11.94
N LEU A 346 -15.20 8.23 11.54
CA LEU A 346 -14.81 9.43 10.82
C LEU A 346 -14.70 10.64 11.76
N PHE A 347 -15.85 11.09 12.28
CA PHE A 347 -16.02 12.28 13.12
C PHE A 347 -17.44 12.30 13.74
N PHE A 348 -17.60 12.85 14.95
CA PHE A 348 -18.89 13.05 15.65
C PHE A 348 -19.86 11.85 15.58
N ASP A 349 -19.41 10.66 16.01
CA ASP A 349 -20.21 9.42 16.00
C ASP A 349 -20.72 8.99 14.60
N SER A 350 -20.07 9.47 13.53
CA SER A 350 -20.29 8.99 12.16
C SER A 350 -19.26 7.92 11.80
N CYS A 351 -19.73 6.74 11.40
CA CYS A 351 -18.89 5.63 10.98
C CYS A 351 -19.13 5.19 9.54
N ILE A 352 -18.06 4.74 8.90
CA ILE A 352 -18.10 4.04 7.61
C ILE A 352 -18.01 2.55 7.85
N PHE A 353 -18.81 1.79 7.11
CA PHE A 353 -18.60 0.36 6.95
C PHE A 353 -17.44 0.15 5.97
N ALA A 354 -16.32 -0.41 6.43
CA ALA A 354 -15.06 -0.54 5.69
C ALA A 354 -15.09 -1.65 4.61
N MET A 355 -16.23 -1.78 3.92
CA MET A 355 -16.37 -2.48 2.66
C MET A 355 -16.95 -1.53 1.63
N ASN A 356 -16.44 -1.55 0.40
CA ASN A 356 -16.95 -0.66 -0.65
C ASN A 356 -17.09 -1.35 -2.00
N LYS A 357 -17.83 -0.72 -2.90
CA LYS A 357 -18.05 -1.20 -4.26
C LYS A 357 -16.75 -1.06 -5.05
N LEU A 358 -16.39 -2.11 -5.77
CA LEU A 358 -15.38 -2.08 -6.81
C LEU A 358 -16.11 -2.09 -8.15
N GLU A 359 -15.98 -1.01 -8.91
CA GLU A 359 -16.42 -1.00 -10.30
C GLU A 359 -15.38 -1.73 -11.15
N SER A 360 -15.75 -2.92 -11.62
CA SER A 360 -14.91 -3.73 -12.51
C SER A 360 -15.72 -4.08 -13.75
N ASN A 361 -15.09 -3.96 -14.91
CA ASN A 361 -15.65 -4.38 -16.20
C ASN A 361 -15.61 -5.92 -16.38
N GLY A 362 -15.32 -6.68 -15.33
CA GLY A 362 -15.28 -8.15 -15.34
C GLY A 362 -13.90 -8.75 -15.64
N PHE A 363 -12.87 -7.91 -15.86
CA PHE A 363 -11.48 -8.33 -16.03
C PHE A 363 -10.67 -8.06 -14.75
N GLY A 364 -9.65 -8.91 -14.48
CA GLY A 364 -8.75 -8.76 -13.33
C GLY A 364 -9.27 -9.34 -12.00
N ALA A 365 -8.69 -8.86 -10.89
CA ALA A 365 -9.13 -9.23 -9.55
C ALA A 365 -10.50 -8.59 -9.24
N GLN A 366 -11.43 -9.40 -8.71
CA GLN A 366 -12.78 -8.93 -8.37
C GLN A 366 -12.87 -8.31 -6.98
N TRP A 367 -11.86 -8.51 -6.14
CA TRP A 367 -11.81 -8.03 -4.77
C TRP A 367 -10.45 -7.43 -4.47
N TYR A 368 -10.43 -6.31 -3.74
CA TYR A 368 -9.21 -5.74 -3.13
C TYR A 368 -9.35 -5.83 -1.62
N PHE A 369 -8.41 -6.50 -0.98
CA PHE A 369 -8.38 -6.65 0.46
C PHE A 369 -7.42 -5.63 1.04
N GLY A 370 -8.00 -4.55 1.55
CA GLY A 370 -7.29 -3.47 2.23
C GLY A 370 -7.21 -3.64 3.75
N ASP A 371 -7.07 -2.51 4.44
CA ASP A 371 -6.83 -2.40 5.89
C ASP A 371 -7.61 -3.40 6.77
N PRO A 372 -8.93 -3.64 6.60
CA PRO A 372 -9.66 -4.55 7.49
C PRO A 372 -9.04 -5.95 7.54
N PHE A 373 -8.56 -6.45 6.40
CA PHE A 373 -7.90 -7.75 6.33
C PHE A 373 -6.40 -7.68 6.67
N LEU A 374 -5.73 -6.58 6.31
CA LEU A 374 -4.30 -6.36 6.62
C LEU A 374 -4.01 -6.12 8.10
N VAL A 375 -4.97 -5.57 8.86
CA VAL A 375 -4.87 -5.42 10.32
C VAL A 375 -5.20 -6.73 11.03
N SER A 376 -6.05 -7.58 10.43
CA SER A 376 -6.50 -8.83 11.05
C SER A 376 -5.43 -9.93 11.04
N TYR A 377 -4.47 -9.87 10.12
CA TYR A 377 -3.44 -10.88 9.91
C TYR A 377 -2.10 -10.24 9.57
N CYS A 378 -1.00 -10.89 9.91
CA CYS A 378 0.28 -10.60 9.28
C CYS A 378 0.30 -11.17 7.86
N HIS A 379 0.81 -10.38 6.93
CA HIS A 379 0.92 -10.75 5.51
C HIS A 379 2.37 -10.99 5.14
N VAL A 380 2.65 -12.06 4.41
CA VAL A 380 3.99 -12.42 3.92
C VAL A 380 3.96 -12.48 2.41
N TYR A 381 4.77 -11.67 1.77
CA TYR A 381 4.83 -11.54 0.32
C TYR A 381 6.13 -12.18 -0.18
N ASP A 382 6.03 -13.43 -0.65
CA ASP A 382 7.19 -14.22 -1.09
C ASP A 382 7.35 -14.10 -2.60
N VAL A 383 8.27 -13.22 -3.03
CA VAL A 383 8.52 -12.89 -4.43
C VAL A 383 9.04 -14.10 -5.19
N LYS A 384 9.97 -14.86 -4.59
CA LYS A 384 10.62 -16.01 -5.26
C LYS A 384 9.67 -17.18 -5.41
N LYS A 385 8.89 -17.51 -4.38
CA LYS A 385 7.94 -18.62 -4.44
C LYS A 385 6.60 -18.22 -5.05
N LYS A 386 6.38 -16.93 -5.36
CA LYS A 386 5.15 -16.41 -5.97
C LYS A 386 3.92 -16.83 -5.17
N GLN A 387 3.95 -16.53 -3.87
CA GLN A 387 2.90 -16.88 -2.92
C GLN A 387 2.72 -15.77 -1.90
N ILE A 388 1.53 -15.71 -1.31
CA ILE A 388 1.23 -14.87 -0.16
C ILE A 388 0.93 -15.75 1.04
N GLY A 389 1.40 -15.36 2.22
CA GLY A 389 1.21 -16.06 3.48
C GLY A 389 0.43 -15.24 4.48
N PHE A 390 -0.40 -15.90 5.27
CA PHE A 390 -1.19 -15.28 6.32
C PHE A 390 -0.89 -15.94 7.66
N SER A 391 -0.64 -15.12 8.68
CA SER A 391 -0.44 -15.55 10.05
C SER A 391 -1.22 -14.65 11.01
N LYS A 392 -1.55 -15.16 12.20
CA LYS A 392 -2.15 -14.32 13.24
C LYS A 392 -1.10 -13.34 13.78
N PRO A 393 -1.46 -12.07 14.05
CA PRO A 393 -0.61 -11.23 14.87
C PRO A 393 -0.47 -11.89 16.26
N LYS A 394 0.69 -11.75 16.88
CA LYS A 394 0.85 -12.14 18.28
C LYS A 394 -0.06 -11.25 19.12
N LYS A 395 -0.67 -11.83 20.15
CA LYS A 395 -1.37 -11.01 21.15
C LYS A 395 -0.35 -10.09 21.79
N ASN A 396 -0.59 -8.77 21.72
CA ASN A 396 0.20 -7.83 22.50
C ASN A 396 0.26 -8.34 23.95
N LYS A 397 1.47 -8.45 24.50
CA LYS A 397 1.63 -8.62 25.94
C LYS A 397 1.05 -7.35 26.55
N SER A 398 -0.18 -7.46 27.06
CA SER A 398 -0.88 -6.41 27.80
C SER A 398 -0.04 -5.91 28.97
#